data_AF-U1PPJ3-F1
#
_entry.id   AF-U1PPJ3-F1
#
_cell.length_a   1.000
_cell.length_b   1.000
_cell.length_c   1.000
_cell.angle_alpha   90.00
_cell.angle_beta   90.00
_cell.angle_gamma   90.00
#
_symmetry.space_group_name_H-M   'P 1'
#
loop_
_entity.id
_entity.type
_entity.pdbx_description
1 polymer ?
#
loop_
_entity_poly.entity_id
_entity_poly.type
_entity_poly.pdbx_seq_one_letter_code
_entity_poly.pdbx_strand_id
1 'polypeptide(L)'
;ARERARAAEVADLPAAVSRALETMPDVEALPGVWASQRTDPALLLSGVVTPEVPWDEAMAALDVPALLLTGDRPGSARVGREGLATVARNPRITPILVPGAGHQVRRGDPEAFYRAIDEWLAEILPVG
;
A
#
# COMPACT_ATOMS: atom_id res chain seq x y z
N ALA A 1 11.43 14.65 -11.05
CA ALA A 1 10.43 13.93 -11.87
C ALA A 1 9.05 13.93 -11.20
N ARG A 2 8.94 13.49 -9.93
CA ARG A 2 7.66 13.45 -9.20
C ARG A 2 7.04 14.83 -8.96
N GLU A 3 7.84 15.82 -8.54
CA GLU A 3 7.36 17.20 -8.38
C GLU A 3 6.77 17.74 -9.69
N ARG A 4 7.49 17.61 -10.81
CA ARG A 4 6.99 17.99 -12.14
C ARG A 4 5.69 17.28 -12.53
N ALA A 5 5.56 15.98 -12.23
CA ALA A 5 4.33 15.24 -12.49
C ALA A 5 3.16 15.81 -11.69
N ARG A 6 3.37 16.08 -10.40
CA ARG A 6 2.37 16.74 -9.54
C ARG A 6 2.04 18.15 -10.04
N ALA A 7 3.03 18.94 -10.46
CA ALA A 7 2.79 20.27 -11.03
C ALA A 7 1.93 20.22 -12.31
N ALA A 8 2.17 19.23 -13.17
CA ALA A 8 1.35 19.02 -14.37
C ALA A 8 -0.08 18.57 -14.05
N GLU A 9 -0.28 17.75 -13.01
CA GLU A 9 -1.62 17.40 -12.53
C GLU A 9 -2.36 18.63 -11.97
N VAL A 10 -1.69 19.44 -11.15
CA VAL A 10 -2.28 20.63 -10.51
C VAL A 10 -2.67 21.69 -11.54
N ALA A 11 -1.95 21.77 -12.67
CA ALA A 11 -2.23 22.73 -13.73
C ALA A 11 -3.56 22.47 -14.47
N ASP A 12 -4.07 21.23 -14.45
CA ASP A 12 -5.34 20.86 -15.09
C ASP A 12 -6.01 19.71 -14.33
N LEU A 13 -6.78 20.08 -13.30
CA LEU A 13 -7.45 19.13 -12.42
C LEU A 13 -8.51 18.29 -13.15
N PRO A 14 -9.39 18.87 -14.00
CA PRO A 14 -10.33 18.08 -14.76
C PRO A 14 -9.64 17.02 -15.63
N ALA A 15 -8.59 17.38 -16.38
CA ALA A 15 -7.88 16.42 -17.20
C ALA A 15 -7.13 15.38 -16.35
N ALA A 16 -6.60 15.76 -15.18
CA ALA A 16 -6.00 14.82 -14.24
C ALA A 16 -7.01 13.79 -13.73
N VAL A 17 -8.24 14.22 -13.40
CA VAL A 17 -9.33 13.30 -13.01
C VAL A 17 -9.73 12.40 -14.17
N SER A 18 -9.88 12.93 -15.39
CA SER A 18 -10.18 12.11 -16.57
C SER A 18 -9.15 11.01 -16.79
N ARG A 19 -7.84 11.32 -16.71
CA ARG A 19 -6.78 10.31 -16.80
C ARG A 19 -6.80 9.31 -15.64
N ALA A 20 -7.11 9.77 -14.43
CA ALA A 20 -7.20 8.88 -13.27
C ALA A 20 -8.30 7.83 -13.47
N LEU A 21 -9.48 8.24 -13.96
CA LEU A 21 -10.61 7.35 -14.24
C LEU A 21 -10.30 6.25 -15.27
N GLU A 22 -9.28 6.44 -16.14
CA GLU A 22 -8.85 5.40 -17.08
C GLU A 22 -8.12 4.23 -16.39
N THR A 23 -7.60 4.41 -15.17
CA THR A 23 -6.65 3.46 -14.54
C THR A 23 -6.98 3.10 -13.10
N MET A 24 -7.97 3.73 -12.48
CA MET A 24 -8.37 3.44 -11.10
C MET A 24 -9.88 3.53 -10.90
N PRO A 25 -10.44 2.90 -9.84
CA PRO A 25 -11.87 2.98 -9.55
C PRO A 25 -12.35 4.42 -9.37
N ASP A 26 -13.57 4.71 -9.81
CA ASP A 26 -14.20 6.04 -9.76
C ASP A 26 -14.13 6.68 -8.37
N VAL A 27 -14.41 5.86 -7.34
CA VAL A 27 -14.39 6.29 -5.93
C VAL A 27 -13.00 6.76 -5.46
N GLU A 28 -11.93 6.37 -6.17
CA GLU A 28 -10.55 6.73 -5.83
C GLU A 28 -9.98 7.84 -6.71
N ALA A 29 -10.51 8.04 -7.92
CA ALA A 29 -9.96 8.97 -8.91
C ALA A 29 -9.96 10.41 -8.41
N LEU A 30 -11.12 10.92 -7.97
CA LEU A 30 -11.22 12.29 -7.48
C LEU A 30 -10.43 12.51 -6.17
N PRO A 31 -10.57 11.65 -5.13
CA PRO A 31 -9.74 11.78 -3.92
C PRO A 31 -8.24 11.68 -4.19
N GLY A 32 -7.81 10.83 -5.13
CA GLY A 32 -6.41 10.68 -5.51
C GLY A 32 -5.82 11.98 -6.08
N VAL A 33 -6.51 12.60 -7.04
CA VAL A 33 -6.09 13.90 -7.62
C VAL A 33 -6.10 14.99 -6.56
N TRP A 34 -7.12 15.02 -5.69
CA TRP A 34 -7.22 15.98 -4.60
C TRP A 34 -6.08 15.84 -3.56
N ALA A 35 -5.66 14.62 -3.27
CA ALA A 35 -4.52 14.33 -2.41
C ALA A 35 -3.19 14.76 -3.06
N SER A 36 -3.01 14.51 -4.36
CA SER A 36 -1.83 14.96 -5.13
C SER A 36 -1.64 16.48 -5.06
N GLN A 37 -2.73 17.26 -5.14
CA GLN A 37 -2.67 18.72 -4.97
C GLN A 37 -2.11 19.15 -3.62
N ARG A 38 -2.39 18.40 -2.55
CA ARG A 38 -1.93 18.69 -1.19
C ARG A 38 -0.54 18.17 -0.87
N THR A 39 0.08 17.45 -1.79
CA THR A 39 1.42 16.92 -1.55
C THR A 39 2.42 18.06 -1.50
N ASP A 40 3.21 18.12 -0.42
CA ASP A 40 4.28 19.10 -0.26
C ASP A 40 5.34 18.90 -1.36
N PRO A 41 5.56 19.89 -2.26
CA PRO A 41 6.59 19.77 -3.28
C PRO A 41 8.01 19.64 -2.70
N ALA A 42 8.30 20.17 -1.51
CA ALA A 42 9.61 20.00 -0.88
C ALA A 42 9.89 18.52 -0.55
N LEU A 43 8.86 17.79 -0.09
CA LEU A 43 8.95 16.35 0.12
C LEU A 43 9.26 15.61 -1.19
N LEU A 44 8.57 15.97 -2.29
CA LEU A 44 8.80 15.35 -3.60
C LEU A 44 10.21 15.65 -4.16
N LEU A 45 10.76 16.82 -3.85
CA LEU A 45 12.09 17.24 -4.25
C LEU A 45 13.20 16.55 -3.46
N SER A 46 12.94 16.13 -2.21
CA SER A 46 13.90 15.36 -1.42
C SER A 46 14.32 14.05 -2.09
N GLY A 47 13.43 13.47 -2.90
CA GLY A 47 13.66 12.17 -3.55
C GLY A 47 13.58 10.97 -2.59
N VAL A 48 13.46 11.20 -1.28
CA VAL A 48 13.33 10.16 -0.26
C VAL A 48 11.97 9.49 -0.41
N VAL A 49 11.96 8.16 -0.57
CA VAL A 49 10.74 7.36 -0.81
C VAL A 49 10.59 6.18 0.12
N THR A 50 11.58 5.94 0.98
CA THR A 50 11.57 4.88 1.98
C THR A 50 12.27 5.38 3.23
N PRO A 51 11.97 4.81 4.41
CA PRO A 51 12.79 5.01 5.59
C PRO A 51 14.26 4.63 5.33
N GLU A 52 15.18 5.21 6.09
CA GLU A 52 16.62 4.89 6.02
C GLU A 52 16.94 3.52 6.64
N VAL A 53 16.08 3.05 7.55
CA VAL A 53 16.21 1.75 8.20
C VAL A 53 15.98 0.63 7.19
N PRO A 54 16.89 -0.37 7.09
CA PRO A 54 16.68 -1.53 6.26
C PRO A 54 15.36 -2.24 6.59
N TRP A 55 14.64 -2.70 5.57
CA TRP A 55 13.33 -3.33 5.73
C TRP A 55 13.34 -4.47 6.75
N ASP A 56 14.34 -5.36 6.67
CA ASP A 56 14.45 -6.52 7.57
C ASP A 56 14.61 -6.09 9.04
N GLU A 57 15.38 -5.03 9.29
CA GLU A 57 15.57 -4.45 10.63
C GLU A 57 14.27 -3.81 11.12
N ALA A 58 13.57 -3.06 10.26
CA ALA A 58 12.30 -2.43 10.61
C ALA A 58 11.23 -3.47 10.95
N MET A 59 11.14 -4.57 10.19
CA MET A 59 10.18 -5.66 10.45
C MET A 59 10.54 -6.43 11.72
N ALA A 60 11.82 -6.66 11.99
CA ALA A 60 12.26 -7.30 13.23
C ALA A 60 11.98 -6.43 14.47
N ALA A 61 12.03 -5.10 14.32
CA ALA A 61 11.82 -4.15 15.41
C ALA A 61 10.36 -3.92 15.81
N LEU A 62 9.38 -4.37 15.01
CA LEU A 62 7.95 -4.22 15.34
C LEU A 62 7.60 -4.93 16.67
N ASP A 63 7.07 -4.15 17.61
CA ASP A 63 6.78 -4.57 19.00
C ASP A 63 5.28 -4.65 19.33
N VAL A 64 4.42 -4.26 18.38
CA VAL A 64 2.95 -4.38 18.43
C VAL A 64 2.44 -5.46 17.47
N PRO A 65 1.25 -6.06 17.73
CA PRO A 65 0.61 -6.94 16.76
C PRO A 65 0.45 -6.26 15.41
N ALA A 66 0.86 -6.92 14.33
CA ALA A 66 0.80 -6.39 12.98
C ALA A 66 0.32 -7.45 11.99
N LEU A 67 -0.47 -7.05 11.00
CA LEU A 67 -0.83 -7.88 9.85
C LEU A 67 0.02 -7.46 8.64
N LEU A 68 0.73 -8.41 8.03
CA LEU A 68 1.34 -8.21 6.72
C LEU A 68 0.62 -9.06 5.67
N LEU A 69 -0.19 -8.42 4.85
CA LEU A 69 -0.92 -9.05 3.75
C LEU A 69 -0.31 -8.66 2.40
N THR A 70 -0.02 -9.65 1.55
CA THR A 70 0.51 -9.42 0.21
C THR A 70 0.04 -10.46 -0.79
N GLY A 71 0.23 -10.20 -2.08
CA GLY A 71 0.07 -11.20 -3.14
C GLY A 71 1.41 -11.74 -3.62
N ASP A 72 1.41 -12.59 -4.65
CA ASP A 72 2.62 -13.18 -5.25
C ASP A 72 2.69 -13.07 -6.78
N ARG A 73 1.86 -12.23 -7.41
CA ARG A 73 1.91 -12.05 -8.87
C ARG A 73 3.28 -11.52 -9.33
N PRO A 74 4.00 -12.23 -10.21
CA PRO A 74 5.29 -11.79 -10.73
C PRO A 74 5.22 -10.40 -11.37
N GLY A 75 6.22 -9.55 -11.08
CA GLY A 75 6.30 -8.19 -11.60
C GLY A 75 5.28 -7.19 -11.02
N SER A 76 4.39 -7.63 -10.11
CA SER A 76 3.37 -6.77 -9.50
C SER A 76 3.47 -6.76 -7.97
N ALA A 77 3.51 -7.93 -7.32
CA ALA A 77 3.66 -8.03 -5.88
C ALA A 77 4.99 -7.40 -5.42
N ARG A 78 4.96 -6.63 -4.32
CA ARG A 78 6.14 -5.91 -3.81
C ARG A 78 6.88 -6.68 -2.72
N VAL A 79 6.14 -7.33 -1.81
CA VAL A 79 6.70 -8.14 -0.73
C VAL A 79 6.82 -9.60 -1.17
N GLY A 80 5.71 -10.17 -1.66
CA GLY A 80 5.71 -11.54 -2.18
C GLY A 80 6.03 -12.60 -1.13
N ARG A 81 6.27 -13.82 -1.60
CA ARG A 81 6.57 -14.99 -0.74
C ARG A 81 7.87 -14.83 0.03
N GLU A 82 8.91 -14.30 -0.60
CA GLU A 82 10.22 -14.10 0.01
C GLU A 82 10.15 -13.08 1.15
N GLY A 83 9.51 -11.93 0.92
CA GLY A 83 9.30 -10.94 1.97
C GLY A 83 8.44 -11.46 3.12
N LEU A 84 7.42 -12.28 2.84
CA LEU A 84 6.64 -12.94 3.89
C LEU A 84 7.48 -13.89 4.74
N ALA A 85 8.38 -14.67 4.11
CA ALA A 85 9.28 -15.56 4.84
C ALA A 85 10.25 -14.78 5.75
N THR A 86 10.67 -13.59 5.35
CA THR A 86 11.48 -12.71 6.21
C THR A 86 10.69 -12.22 7.42
N VAL A 87 9.47 -11.70 7.21
CA VAL A 87 8.70 -11.12 8.33
C VAL A 87 8.14 -12.15 9.29
N ALA A 88 7.93 -13.40 8.84
CA ALA A 88 7.47 -14.50 9.68
C ALA A 88 8.45 -14.85 10.82
N ARG A 89 9.67 -14.30 10.79
CA ARG A 89 10.64 -14.39 11.89
C ARG A 89 10.26 -13.54 13.11
N ASN A 90 9.42 -12.51 12.93
CA ASN A 90 8.87 -11.74 14.04
C ASN A 90 7.49 -12.32 14.43
N PRO A 91 7.34 -12.91 15.63
CA PRO A 91 6.10 -13.56 16.05
C PRO A 91 4.92 -12.60 16.26
N ARG A 92 5.17 -11.28 16.26
CA ARG A 92 4.12 -10.26 16.34
C ARG A 92 3.48 -9.94 14.99
N ILE A 93 4.06 -10.43 13.89
CA ILE A 93 3.55 -10.19 12.55
C ILE A 93 2.79 -11.44 12.10
N THR A 94 1.51 -11.29 11.79
CA THR A 94 0.71 -12.31 11.11
C THR A 94 0.93 -12.18 9.60
N PRO A 95 1.59 -13.14 8.93
CA PRO A 95 1.82 -13.09 7.49
C PRO A 95 0.64 -13.72 6.74
N ILE A 96 0.06 -13.00 5.77
CA ILE A 96 -1.00 -13.53 4.88
C ILE A 96 -0.61 -13.35 3.42
N LEU A 97 -0.71 -14.44 2.66
CA LEU A 97 -0.56 -14.44 1.21
C LEU A 97 -1.91 -14.60 0.52
N VAL A 98 -2.21 -13.73 -0.44
CA VAL A 98 -3.34 -13.85 -1.37
C VAL A 98 -2.81 -14.31 -2.74
N PRO A 99 -2.97 -15.60 -3.10
CA PRO A 99 -2.38 -16.15 -4.32
C PRO A 99 -2.85 -15.43 -5.58
N GLY A 100 -1.93 -15.15 -6.50
CA GLY A 100 -2.19 -14.47 -7.78
C GLY A 100 -2.48 -12.97 -7.69
N ALA A 101 -2.59 -12.40 -6.48
CA ALA A 101 -2.81 -10.98 -6.30
C ALA A 101 -1.54 -10.15 -6.59
N GLY A 102 -1.75 -8.94 -7.11
CA GLY A 102 -0.68 -7.98 -7.40
C GLY A 102 -0.40 -7.02 -6.25
N HIS A 103 0.20 -5.86 -6.56
CA HIS A 103 0.49 -4.83 -5.56
C HIS A 103 -0.76 -4.35 -4.80
N GLN A 104 -1.86 -4.13 -5.53
CA GLN A 104 -3.11 -3.57 -4.99
C GLN A 104 -4.10 -4.70 -4.70
N VAL A 105 -3.81 -5.54 -3.69
CA VAL A 105 -4.64 -6.70 -3.35
C VAL A 105 -6.11 -6.28 -3.13
N ARG A 106 -6.37 -5.21 -2.38
CA ARG A 106 -7.71 -4.65 -2.16
C ARG A 106 -8.51 -4.33 -3.42
N ARG A 107 -7.85 -4.07 -4.56
CA ARG A 107 -8.50 -3.80 -5.85
C ARG A 107 -8.64 -5.07 -6.69
N GLY A 108 -7.62 -5.94 -6.64
CA GLY A 108 -7.58 -7.16 -7.45
C GLY A 108 -8.39 -8.33 -6.88
N ASP A 109 -8.50 -8.40 -5.55
CA ASP A 109 -9.26 -9.40 -4.81
C ASP A 109 -9.77 -8.76 -3.50
N PRO A 110 -10.82 -7.91 -3.58
CA PRO A 110 -11.36 -7.20 -2.41
C PRO A 110 -11.89 -8.16 -1.35
N GLU A 111 -12.52 -9.26 -1.74
CA GLU A 111 -13.09 -10.23 -0.80
C GLU A 111 -12.00 -10.90 0.03
N ALA A 112 -10.91 -11.37 -0.59
CA ALA A 112 -9.80 -11.96 0.16
C ALA A 112 -9.11 -10.93 1.04
N PHE A 113 -8.97 -9.68 0.57
CA PHE A 113 -8.37 -8.60 1.35
C PHE A 113 -9.17 -8.28 2.62
N TYR A 114 -10.48 -8.04 2.51
CA TYR A 114 -11.30 -7.66 3.66
C TYR A 114 -11.51 -8.83 4.63
N ARG A 115 -11.74 -10.05 4.13
CA ARG A 115 -11.85 -11.24 4.99
C ARG A 115 -10.61 -11.42 5.87
N ALA A 116 -9.41 -11.31 5.29
CA ALA A 116 -8.17 -11.46 6.03
C ALA A 116 -7.97 -10.39 7.12
N ILE A 117 -8.44 -9.16 6.87
CA ILE A 117 -8.41 -8.08 7.86
C ILE A 117 -9.43 -8.35 8.97
N ASP A 118 -10.67 -8.69 8.61
CA ASP A 118 -11.75 -8.90 9.57
C ASP A 118 -11.45 -10.08 10.51
N GLU A 119 -10.94 -11.20 9.96
CA GLU A 119 -10.51 -12.36 10.74
C GLU A 119 -9.39 -11.98 11.73
N TRP A 120 -8.36 -11.27 11.26
CA TRP A 120 -7.25 -10.83 12.12
C TRP A 120 -7.71 -9.84 13.20
N LEU A 121 -8.58 -8.88 12.85
CA LEU A 121 -9.12 -7.93 13.81
C LEU A 121 -9.96 -8.62 14.88
N ALA A 122 -10.78 -9.61 14.50
CA ALA A 122 -11.58 -10.39 15.44
C ALA A 122 -10.72 -11.23 16.42
N GLU A 123 -9.51 -11.63 16.01
CA GLU A 123 -8.57 -12.34 16.89
C GLU A 123 -7.88 -11.41 17.90
N ILE A 124 -7.49 -10.20 17.48
CA ILE A 124 -6.67 -9.30 18.32
C ILE A 124 -7.48 -8.30 19.14
N LEU A 125 -8.72 -8.02 18.75
CA LEU A 125 -9.62 -7.13 19.47
C LEU A 125 -10.57 -8.01 20.31
N PRO A 126 -10.43 -8.02 21.65
CA PRO A 126 -11.40 -8.69 22.49
C PRO A 126 -12.77 -8.05 22.26
N VAL A 127 -13.76 -8.87 21.90
CA VAL A 127 -15.16 -8.47 22.05
C VAL A 127 -15.40 -8.39 23.56
N GLY A 128 -15.53 -7.17 24.08
CA GLY A 128 -15.90 -6.92 25.47
C GLY A 128 -17.31 -7.39 25.79
#